data_AF-A0A397UEL3-F1
#
_entry.id   AF-A0A397UEL3-F1
#
_cell.length_a   1.000
_cell.length_b   1.000
_cell.length_c   1.000
_cell.angle_alpha   90.00
_cell.angle_beta   90.00
_cell.angle_gamma   90.00
#
_symmetry.space_group_name_H-M   'P 1'
#
loop_
_entity.id
_entity.type
_entity.pdbx_description
1 polymer ?
#
loop_
_entity_poly.entity_id
_entity_poly.type
_entity_poly.pdbx_seq_one_letter_code
_entity_poly.pdbx_strand_id
1 'polypeptide(L)'
;MDLDLRCNIVQCRKALNEGRACVTTCSHIFCVDCANTSFTLALVCPACETSLTENDDIVFADLNPSEDYKSSALSGLRPDTIMEICSRALSFWTYQTTQENCFQEMLYRGLEDKYSELEKQVQVLIRDSESEVTTLRAKVQALQKDMELEKRKTHDLKEQLQEKGGQLSKLQVR
;
A
#
# COMPACT_ATOMS: atom_id res chain seq x y z
N MET A 1 16.11 -9.23 11.20
CA MET A 1 15.70 -8.98 9.80
C MET A 1 16.09 -10.24 9.08
N ASP A 2 15.12 -11.12 8.82
CA ASP A 2 15.45 -12.42 8.23
C ASP A 2 15.92 -12.18 6.79
N LEU A 3 17.19 -12.53 6.56
CA LEU A 3 17.91 -12.40 5.28
C LEU A 3 17.47 -13.52 4.33
N ASP A 4 16.18 -13.77 4.23
CA ASP A 4 15.65 -14.84 3.40
C ASP A 4 15.65 -14.40 1.93
N LEU A 5 16.17 -15.25 1.06
CA LEU A 5 16.01 -15.07 -0.38
C LEU A 5 14.52 -15.08 -0.73
N ARG A 6 14.12 -14.26 -1.71
CA ARG A 6 12.75 -14.24 -2.22
C ARG A 6 12.73 -14.64 -3.68
N CYS A 7 11.67 -15.33 -4.10
CA CYS A 7 11.43 -15.61 -5.51
C CYS A 7 11.51 -14.32 -6.34
N ASN A 8 12.27 -14.34 -7.44
CA ASN A 8 12.45 -13.17 -8.31
C ASN A 8 11.28 -12.93 -9.28
N ILE A 9 10.23 -13.77 -9.26
CA ILE A 9 8.95 -13.41 -9.90
C ILE A 9 8.26 -12.33 -9.06
N VAL A 10 8.07 -11.15 -9.65
CA VAL A 10 7.53 -9.94 -8.99
C VAL A 10 6.16 -10.17 -8.35
N GLN A 11 5.33 -11.02 -8.96
CA GLN A 11 3.98 -11.35 -8.45
C GLN A 11 4.02 -12.44 -7.38
N CYS A 12 5.09 -13.23 -7.29
CA CYS A 12 5.20 -14.33 -6.34
C CYS A 12 5.86 -13.89 -5.04
N ARG A 13 7.13 -13.45 -5.12
CA ARG A 13 7.96 -12.96 -3.99
C ARG A 13 7.95 -13.85 -2.73
N LYS A 14 7.55 -15.12 -2.87
CA LYS A 14 7.55 -16.11 -1.80
C LYS A 14 8.95 -16.21 -1.21
N ALA A 15 9.04 -16.17 0.11
CA ALA A 15 10.30 -16.36 0.81
C ALA A 15 10.78 -17.82 0.62
N LEU A 16 12.09 -17.98 0.44
CA LEU A 16 12.76 -19.23 0.09
C LEU A 16 13.57 -19.70 1.30
N ASN A 17 12.87 -19.95 2.39
CA ASN A 17 13.43 -20.16 3.72
C ASN A 17 13.95 -21.59 3.89
N GLU A 18 13.21 -22.56 3.35
CA GLU A 18 13.44 -23.98 3.57
C GLU A 18 13.07 -24.78 2.32
N GLY A 19 13.97 -25.67 1.90
CA GLY A 19 13.77 -26.60 0.78
C GLY A 19 14.52 -26.22 -0.49
N ARG A 20 14.02 -26.71 -1.63
CA ARG A 20 14.66 -26.52 -2.93
C ARG A 20 14.22 -25.21 -3.57
N ALA A 21 15.16 -24.59 -4.30
CA ALA A 21 14.89 -23.46 -5.17
C ALA A 21 15.64 -23.63 -6.50
N CYS A 22 15.16 -22.96 -7.53
CA CYS A 22 15.84 -22.92 -8.81
C CYS A 22 16.74 -21.69 -8.86
N VAL A 23 18.03 -21.89 -9.09
CA VAL A 23 19.04 -20.84 -9.28
C VAL A 23 19.49 -20.86 -10.73
N THR A 24 19.79 -19.69 -11.28
CA THR A 24 20.23 -19.53 -12.67
C THR A 24 21.60 -18.88 -12.76
N THR A 25 22.32 -19.11 -13.87
CA THR A 25 23.64 -18.50 -14.14
C THR A 25 23.59 -16.98 -14.25
N CYS A 26 22.43 -16.42 -14.61
CA CYS A 26 22.18 -14.98 -14.60
C CYS A 26 21.90 -14.39 -13.20
N SER A 27 22.23 -15.12 -12.13
CA SER A 27 22.09 -14.73 -10.71
C SER A 27 20.65 -14.55 -10.22
N HIS A 28 19.65 -15.13 -10.88
CA HIS A 28 18.26 -15.13 -10.40
C HIS A 28 17.86 -16.43 -9.72
N ILE A 29 16.94 -16.34 -8.76
CA ILE A 29 16.39 -17.44 -7.98
C ILE A 29 14.86 -17.44 -7.95
N PHE A 30 14.29 -18.64 -8.04
CA PHE A 30 12.84 -18.86 -8.12
C PHE A 30 12.41 -19.99 -7.20
N CYS A 31 11.18 -19.91 -6.69
CA CYS A 31 10.56 -21.09 -6.07
C CYS A 31 10.34 -22.18 -7.14
N VAL A 32 10.27 -23.44 -6.70
CA VAL A 32 10.11 -24.59 -7.59
C VAL A 32 8.89 -24.46 -8.50
N ASP A 33 7.76 -24.00 -7.96
CA ASP A 33 6.51 -23.86 -8.72
C ASP A 33 6.65 -22.86 -9.88
N CYS A 34 7.25 -21.70 -9.61
CA CYS A 34 7.51 -20.67 -10.63
C CYS A 34 8.54 -21.13 -11.65
N ALA A 35 9.60 -21.81 -11.22
CA ALA A 35 10.63 -22.34 -12.10
C ALA A 35 10.05 -23.39 -13.06
N ASN A 36 9.31 -24.36 -12.53
CA ASN A 36 8.68 -25.41 -13.33
C ASN A 36 7.70 -24.83 -14.34
N THR A 37 6.92 -23.82 -13.96
CA THR A 37 5.99 -23.15 -14.87
C THR A 37 6.73 -22.40 -15.98
N SER A 38 7.77 -21.63 -15.63
CA SER A 38 8.45 -20.73 -16.58
C SER A 38 9.35 -21.50 -17.53
N PHE A 39 10.18 -22.40 -17.02
CA PHE A 39 11.20 -23.09 -17.82
C PHE A 39 10.66 -24.26 -18.63
N THR A 40 9.44 -24.73 -18.34
CA THR A 40 8.71 -25.66 -19.24
C THR A 40 8.22 -24.95 -20.50
N LEU A 41 7.93 -23.64 -20.42
CA LEU A 41 7.44 -22.86 -21.56
C LEU A 41 8.60 -22.35 -22.42
N ALA A 42 9.66 -21.83 -21.80
CA ALA A 42 10.83 -21.32 -22.49
C ALA A 42 12.07 -21.39 -21.60
N LEU A 43 13.22 -21.71 -22.20
CA LEU A 43 14.53 -21.66 -21.54
C LEU A 43 15.06 -20.21 -21.49
N VAL A 44 14.26 -19.32 -20.91
CA VAL A 44 14.55 -17.88 -20.79
C VAL A 44 14.27 -17.46 -19.35
N CYS A 45 15.18 -16.70 -18.75
CA CYS A 45 15.02 -16.18 -17.39
C CYS A 45 13.79 -15.25 -17.32
N PRO A 46 12.80 -15.53 -16.47
CA PRO A 46 11.60 -14.70 -16.37
C PRO A 46 11.83 -13.35 -15.66
N ALA A 47 13.01 -13.13 -15.07
CA ALA A 47 13.36 -11.89 -14.38
C ALA A 47 14.18 -10.92 -15.25
N CYS A 48 15.04 -11.42 -16.13
CA CYS A 48 15.95 -10.59 -16.94
C CYS A 48 16.05 -10.97 -18.42
N GLU A 49 15.21 -11.90 -18.88
CA GLU A 49 15.09 -12.30 -20.29
C GLU A 49 16.36 -12.93 -20.91
N THR A 50 17.36 -13.26 -20.09
CA THR A 50 18.55 -13.99 -20.54
C THR A 50 18.16 -15.39 -21.03
N SER A 51 18.67 -15.78 -22.21
CA SER A 51 18.55 -17.16 -22.72
C SER A 51 19.38 -18.11 -21.85
N LEU A 52 18.78 -19.21 -21.40
CA LEU A 52 19.32 -20.19 -20.46
C LEU A 52 19.38 -21.58 -21.11
N THR A 53 20.12 -21.70 -22.20
CA THR A 53 20.14 -22.89 -23.07
C THR A 53 21.31 -23.83 -22.80
N GLU A 54 22.31 -23.39 -22.02
CA GLU A 54 23.49 -24.19 -21.71
C GLU A 54 23.23 -25.17 -20.58
N ASN A 55 24.11 -26.16 -20.46
CA ASN A 55 24.12 -27.01 -19.28
C ASN A 55 24.42 -26.16 -18.04
N ASP A 56 23.77 -26.50 -16.92
CA ASP A 56 23.91 -25.79 -15.63
C ASP A 56 23.38 -24.34 -15.59
N ASP A 57 22.74 -23.85 -16.66
CA ASP A 57 22.08 -22.54 -16.66
C ASP A 57 20.89 -22.48 -15.67
N ILE A 58 20.29 -23.63 -15.39
CA ILE A 58 19.11 -23.80 -14.53
C ILE A 58 19.39 -24.96 -13.56
N VAL A 59 19.59 -24.64 -12.28
CA VAL A 59 19.96 -25.63 -11.26
C VAL A 59 18.99 -25.60 -10.09
N PHE A 60 18.45 -26.76 -9.74
CA PHE A 60 17.63 -26.92 -8.53
C PHE A 60 18.51 -27.22 -7.31
N ALA A 61 18.87 -26.16 -6.59
CA ALA A 61 19.66 -26.22 -5.38
C ALA A 61 18.80 -26.51 -4.15
N ASP A 62 19.37 -27.25 -3.20
CA ASP A 62 18.85 -27.33 -1.83
C ASP A 62 19.43 -26.14 -1.03
N LEU A 63 18.56 -25.32 -0.45
CA LEU A 63 18.97 -24.15 0.31
C LEU A 63 19.41 -24.48 1.74
N ASN A 64 19.09 -25.69 2.23
CA ASN A 64 19.53 -26.17 3.53
C ASN A 64 20.06 -27.61 3.45
N PRO A 65 21.22 -27.81 2.78
CA PRO A 65 21.80 -29.13 2.61
C PRO A 65 22.28 -29.73 3.95
N SER A 66 22.44 -31.05 4.00
CA SER A 66 22.98 -31.74 5.18
C SER A 66 24.44 -31.37 5.48
N GLU A 67 24.87 -31.54 6.73
CA GLU A 67 26.26 -31.30 7.15
C GLU A 67 27.28 -32.16 6.38
N ASP A 68 26.91 -33.40 6.05
CA ASP A 68 27.74 -34.30 5.24
C ASP A 68 27.93 -33.76 3.81
N TYR A 69 26.87 -33.20 3.22
CA TYR A 69 26.96 -32.56 1.91
C TYR A 69 27.82 -31.30 1.98
N LYS A 70 27.63 -30.44 2.98
CA LYS A 70 28.47 -29.23 3.18
C LYS A 70 29.95 -29.58 3.30
N SER A 71 30.28 -30.66 4.00
CA SER A 71 31.66 -31.13 4.18
C SER A 71 32.30 -31.67 2.90
N SER A 72 31.49 -32.28 2.01
CA SER A 72 31.97 -32.94 0.79
C SER A 72 31.88 -32.06 -0.45
N ALA A 73 31.01 -31.04 -0.49
CA ALA A 73 30.68 -30.25 -1.68
C ALA A 73 31.88 -29.65 -2.41
N LEU A 74 32.92 -29.22 -1.68
CA LEU A 74 34.13 -28.62 -2.24
C LEU A 74 35.38 -29.50 -2.05
N SER A 75 35.23 -30.70 -1.47
CA SER A 75 36.34 -31.61 -1.20
C SER A 75 36.94 -32.15 -2.51
N GLY A 76 38.26 -32.09 -2.64
CA GLY A 76 38.99 -32.54 -3.84
C GLY A 76 39.23 -31.45 -4.89
N LEU A 77 38.67 -30.25 -4.71
CA LEU A 77 38.94 -29.09 -5.58
C LEU A 77 40.25 -28.39 -5.19
N ARG A 78 40.87 -27.72 -6.17
CA ARG A 78 42.05 -26.87 -5.92
C ARG A 78 41.65 -25.63 -5.11
N PRO A 79 42.53 -25.10 -4.24
CA PRO A 79 42.24 -23.90 -3.46
C PRO A 79 41.73 -22.71 -4.29
N ASP A 80 42.33 -22.48 -5.47
CA ASP A 80 41.91 -21.37 -6.35
C ASP A 80 40.45 -21.51 -6.80
N THR A 81 40.05 -22.72 -7.20
CA THR A 81 38.67 -23.03 -7.61
C THR A 81 37.69 -22.91 -6.44
N ILE A 82 38.09 -23.33 -5.24
CA ILE A 82 37.29 -23.17 -4.01
C ILE A 82 37.00 -21.69 -3.76
N MET A 83 38.05 -20.86 -3.80
CA MET A 83 37.90 -19.42 -3.58
C MET A 83 37.05 -18.75 -4.65
N GLU A 84 37.17 -19.18 -5.91
CA GLU A 84 36.36 -18.69 -7.02
C GLU A 84 34.86 -19.03 -6.83
N ILE A 85 34.53 -20.27 -6.44
CA ILE A 85 33.16 -20.69 -6.14
C ILE A 85 32.59 -19.87 -4.98
N CYS A 86 33.34 -19.74 -3.88
CA CYS A 86 32.92 -18.95 -2.72
C CYS A 86 32.67 -17.48 -3.08
N SER A 87 33.55 -16.88 -3.88
CA SER A 87 33.40 -15.48 -4.33
C SER A 87 32.13 -15.29 -5.16
N ARG A 88 31.84 -16.21 -6.09
CA ARG A 88 30.61 -16.18 -6.90
C ARG A 88 29.35 -16.35 -6.04
N ALA A 89 29.36 -17.30 -5.09
CA ALA A 89 28.24 -17.53 -4.19
C ALA A 89 27.94 -16.31 -3.30
N LEU A 90 28.96 -15.64 -2.79
CA LEU A 90 28.81 -14.40 -2.02
C LEU A 90 28.31 -13.22 -2.88
N SER A 91 28.80 -13.13 -4.11
CA SER A 91 28.34 -12.12 -5.08
C SER A 91 26.87 -12.31 -5.42
N PHE A 92 26.42 -13.55 -5.59
CA PHE A 92 25.01 -13.89 -5.76
C PHE A 92 24.16 -13.42 -4.58
N TRP A 93 24.57 -13.71 -3.35
CA TRP A 93 23.84 -13.26 -2.15
C TRP A 93 23.79 -11.74 -2.03
N THR A 94 24.89 -11.07 -2.35
CA THR A 94 24.97 -9.60 -2.36
C THR A 94 24.00 -9.02 -3.39
N TYR A 95 24.01 -9.57 -4.61
CA TYR A 95 23.08 -9.18 -5.67
C TYR A 95 21.62 -9.33 -5.23
N GLN A 96 21.25 -10.50 -4.68
CA GLN A 96 19.89 -10.76 -4.20
C GLN A 96 19.47 -9.81 -3.08
N THR A 97 20.38 -9.51 -2.14
CA THR A 97 20.12 -8.57 -1.05
C THR A 97 19.91 -7.14 -1.58
N THR A 98 20.74 -6.70 -2.53
CA THR A 98 20.59 -5.38 -3.16
C THR A 98 19.27 -5.26 -3.94
N GLN A 99 18.89 -6.30 -4.69
CA GLN A 99 17.61 -6.33 -5.40
C GLN A 99 16.42 -6.29 -4.43
N GLU A 100 16.48 -7.02 -3.31
CA GLU A 100 15.45 -6.96 -2.27
C GLU A 100 15.32 -5.55 -1.70
N ASN A 101 16.44 -4.91 -1.36
CA ASN A 101 16.43 -3.54 -0.81
C ASN A 101 15.81 -2.55 -1.80
N CYS A 102 16.20 -2.61 -3.08
CA CYS A 102 15.62 -1.78 -4.14
C CYS A 102 14.11 -1.98 -4.25
N PHE A 103 13.65 -3.24 -4.24
CA PHE A 103 12.23 -3.57 -4.28
C PHE A 103 11.47 -3.00 -3.07
N GLN A 104 12.00 -3.17 -1.87
CA GLN A 104 11.40 -2.62 -0.65
C GLN A 104 11.34 -1.09 -0.68
N GLU A 105 12.42 -0.42 -1.11
CA GLU A 105 12.45 1.04 -1.28
C GLU A 105 11.37 1.53 -2.25
N MET A 106 11.16 0.85 -3.38
CA MET A 106 10.09 1.18 -4.32
C MET A 106 8.70 1.04 -3.69
N LEU A 107 8.47 -0.03 -2.91
CA LEU A 107 7.20 -0.21 -2.19
C LEU A 107 6.97 0.88 -1.15
N TYR A 108 8.01 1.25 -0.39
CA TYR A 108 7.92 2.32 0.59
C TYR A 108 7.57 3.66 -0.04
N ARG A 109 8.21 4.03 -1.16
CA ARG A 109 7.87 5.26 -1.90
C ARG A 109 6.42 5.26 -2.37
N GLY A 110 5.95 4.14 -2.94
CA GLY A 110 4.56 4.03 -3.38
C GLY A 110 3.55 4.09 -2.23
N LEU A 111 3.94 3.64 -1.03
CA LEU A 111 3.12 3.75 0.18
C LEU A 111 3.12 5.20 0.71
N GLU A 112 4.27 5.87 0.68
CA GLU A 112 4.42 7.27 1.08
C GLU A 112 3.60 8.21 0.18
N ASP A 113 3.61 7.99 -1.14
CA ASP A 113 2.77 8.73 -2.09
C ASP A 113 1.27 8.59 -1.78
N LYS A 114 0.81 7.35 -1.51
CA LYS A 114 -0.59 7.08 -1.13
C LYS A 114 -0.94 7.71 0.21
N TYR A 115 -0.02 7.69 1.16
CA TYR A 115 -0.21 8.32 2.46
C TYR A 115 -0.36 9.84 2.32
N SER A 116 0.52 10.48 1.55
CA SER A 116 0.47 11.92 1.27
C SER A 116 -0.83 12.32 0.56
N GLU A 117 -1.29 11.50 -0.40
CA GLU A 117 -2.56 11.72 -1.08
C GLU A 117 -3.75 11.61 -0.12
N LEU A 118 -3.77 10.58 0.73
CA LEU A 118 -4.83 10.42 1.72
C LEU A 118 -4.84 11.56 2.75
N GLU A 119 -3.67 12.02 3.18
CA GLU A 119 -3.54 13.15 4.10
C GLU A 119 -4.15 14.43 3.48
N LYS A 120 -3.87 14.71 2.20
CA LYS A 120 -4.49 15.84 1.48
C LYS A 120 -6.00 15.71 1.41
N GLN A 121 -6.51 14.52 1.11
CA GLN A 121 -7.96 14.27 1.06
C GLN A 121 -8.63 14.54 2.41
N VAL A 122 -8.00 14.11 3.51
CA VAL A 122 -8.48 14.40 4.87
C VAL A 122 -8.49 15.90 5.15
N GLN A 123 -7.44 16.64 4.78
CA GLN A 123 -7.39 18.09 4.97
C GLN A 123 -8.48 18.83 4.19
N VAL A 124 -8.76 18.38 2.96
CA VAL A 124 -9.88 18.92 2.16
C VAL A 124 -11.22 18.67 2.84
N LEU A 125 -11.48 17.44 3.31
CA LEU A 125 -12.71 17.10 4.01
C LEU A 125 -12.91 17.91 5.29
N ILE A 126 -11.84 18.14 6.06
CA ILE A 126 -11.89 18.99 7.26
C ILE A 126 -12.32 20.40 6.89
N ARG A 127 -11.66 21.02 5.91
CA ARG A 127 -11.97 22.38 5.47
C ARG A 127 -13.40 22.51 4.95
N ASP A 128 -13.85 21.54 4.15
CA ASP A 128 -15.19 21.56 3.57
C ASP A 128 -16.25 21.41 4.69
N SER A 129 -16.01 20.53 5.67
CA SER A 129 -16.85 20.39 6.87
C SER A 129 -16.89 21.68 7.71
N GLU A 130 -15.76 22.35 7.93
CA GLU A 130 -15.70 23.63 8.64
C GLU A 130 -16.49 24.73 7.92
N SER A 131 -16.44 24.76 6.59
CA SER A 131 -17.21 25.67 5.75
C SER A 131 -18.71 25.40 5.84
N GLU A 132 -19.12 24.13 5.80
CA GLU A 132 -20.51 23.72 5.98
C GLU A 132 -21.04 24.10 7.37
N VAL A 133 -20.28 23.81 8.43
CA VAL A 133 -20.61 24.19 9.81
C VAL A 133 -20.80 25.70 9.93
N THR A 134 -19.91 26.50 9.33
CA THR A 134 -19.99 27.96 9.33
C THR A 134 -21.26 28.44 8.61
N THR A 135 -21.56 27.86 7.44
CA THR A 135 -22.76 28.18 6.66
C THR A 135 -24.03 27.83 7.41
N LEU A 136 -24.09 26.65 8.04
CA LEU A 136 -25.24 26.22 8.84
C LEU A 136 -25.44 27.11 10.07
N ARG A 137 -24.36 27.49 10.77
CA ARG A 137 -24.43 28.45 11.90
C ARG A 137 -25.02 29.80 11.47
N ALA A 138 -24.59 30.33 10.32
CA ALA A 138 -25.12 31.58 9.79
C ALA A 138 -26.63 31.47 9.45
N LYS A 139 -27.05 30.35 8.84
CA LYS A 139 -28.47 30.08 8.56
C LYS A 139 -29.30 29.99 9.84
N VAL A 140 -28.80 29.30 10.87
CA VAL A 140 -29.48 29.20 12.18
C VAL A 140 -29.66 30.58 12.80
N GLN A 141 -28.62 31.43 12.80
CA GLN A 141 -28.72 32.79 13.32
C GLN A 141 -29.73 33.65 12.55
N ALA A 142 -29.76 33.56 11.22
CA ALA A 142 -30.74 34.27 10.40
C ALA A 142 -32.18 33.83 10.73
N LEU A 143 -32.44 32.51 10.76
CA LEU A 143 -33.75 31.96 11.10
C LEU A 143 -34.19 32.33 12.53
N GLN A 144 -33.26 32.40 13.50
CA GLN A 144 -33.55 32.86 14.85
C GLN A 144 -34.03 34.33 14.85
N LYS A 145 -33.36 35.20 14.10
CA LYS A 145 -33.75 36.61 13.96
C LYS A 145 -35.11 36.76 13.28
N ASP A 146 -35.37 36.01 12.21
CA ASP A 146 -36.65 36.03 11.50
C ASP A 146 -37.79 35.53 12.41
N MET A 147 -37.55 34.47 13.19
CA MET A 147 -38.50 33.99 14.18
C MET A 147 -38.84 35.06 15.24
N GLU A 148 -37.84 35.79 15.74
CA GLU A 148 -38.08 36.89 16.69
C GLU A 148 -38.89 38.03 16.07
N LEU A 149 -38.62 38.37 14.80
CA LEU A 149 -39.38 39.38 14.06
C LEU A 149 -40.84 38.98 13.89
N GLU A 150 -41.12 37.74 13.47
CA GLU A 150 -42.48 37.22 13.29
C GLU A 150 -43.22 37.12 14.63
N LYS A 151 -42.54 36.77 15.72
CA LYS A 151 -43.11 36.82 17.07
C LYS A 151 -43.57 38.22 17.45
N ARG A 152 -42.75 39.26 17.17
CA ARG A 152 -43.12 40.66 17.42
C ARG A 152 -44.31 41.09 16.57
N LYS A 153 -44.30 40.82 15.27
CA LYS A 153 -45.44 41.13 14.38
C LYS A 153 -46.74 40.46 14.86
N THR A 154 -46.66 39.20 15.28
CA THR A 154 -47.81 38.47 15.81
C THR A 154 -48.36 39.12 17.08
N HIS A 155 -47.47 39.59 17.97
CA HIS A 155 -47.85 40.32 19.16
C HIS A 155 -48.57 41.63 18.81
N ASP A 156 -47.98 42.45 17.93
CA ASP A 156 -48.54 43.75 17.53
C ASP A 156 -49.91 43.59 16.85
N LEU A 157 -50.06 42.59 15.96
CA LEU A 157 -51.33 42.28 15.32
C LEU A 157 -52.40 41.84 16.35
N LYS A 158 -52.00 41.09 17.38
CA LYS A 158 -52.91 40.66 18.45
C LYS A 158 -53.39 41.86 19.27
N GLU A 159 -52.51 42.81 19.60
CA GLU A 159 -52.88 44.04 20.29
C GLU A 159 -53.83 44.89 19.44
N GLN A 160 -53.51 45.10 18.16
CA GLN A 160 -54.38 45.83 17.22
C GLN A 160 -55.76 45.19 17.10
N LEU A 161 -55.83 43.85 17.01
CA LEU A 161 -57.09 43.11 16.95
C LEU A 161 -57.91 43.30 18.23
N GLN A 162 -57.27 43.23 19.41
CA GLN A 162 -57.94 43.49 20.68
C GLN A 162 -58.47 44.92 20.77
N GLU A 163 -57.68 45.91 20.35
CA GLU A 163 -58.09 47.32 20.36
C GLU A 163 -59.28 47.55 19.42
N LYS A 164 -59.22 47.01 18.19
CA LYS A 164 -60.31 47.09 17.21
C LYS A 164 -61.56 46.38 17.72
N GLY A 165 -61.42 45.19 18.31
CA GLY A 165 -62.53 44.47 18.94
C GLY A 165 -63.20 45.27 20.05
N GLY A 166 -62.40 45.95 20.89
CA GLY A 166 -62.91 46.85 21.93
C GLY A 166 -63.63 48.08 21.35
N GLN A 167 -63.11 48.68 20.28
CA GLN A 167 -63.78 49.79 19.56
C GLN A 167 -65.12 49.35 18.96
N LEU A 168 -65.17 48.16 18.36
CA LEU A 168 -66.37 47.59 17.73
C LEU A 168 -67.46 47.30 18.76
N SER A 169 -67.09 46.73 19.92
CA SER A 169 -68.01 46.51 21.04
C SER A 169 -68.63 47.81 21.56
N LYS A 170 -67.85 48.89 21.67
CA LYS A 170 -68.36 50.21 22.08
C LYS A 170 -69.35 50.81 21.08
N LEU A 171 -69.20 50.52 19.79
CA LEU A 171 -70.10 51.00 18.73
C LEU A 171 -71.41 50.21 18.65
N GLN A 172 -71.41 48.95 19.09
CA GLN A 172 -72.59 48.07 19.08
C GLN A 172 -73.51 48.22 20.32
N VAL A 173 -73.12 48.99 21.33
CA VAL A 173 -73.90 49.25 22.56
C VAL A 173 -74.72 50.56 22.46
N ARG A 174 -74.93 51.08 21.24
CA ARG A 174 -75.82 52.20 20.93
C ARG A 174 -76.98 51.72 20.09
#